data_AF-A0A3M7NNB9-F1
#
_entry.id   AF-A0A3M7NNB9-F1
#
_cell.length_a   1.000
_cell.length_b   1.000
_cell.length_c   1.000
_cell.angle_alpha   90.00
_cell.angle_beta   90.00
_cell.angle_gamma   90.00
#
_symmetry.space_group_name_H-M   'P 1'
#
loop_
_entity.id
_entity.type
_entity.pdbx_description
1 polymer ?
#
loop_
_entity_poly.entity_id
_entity_poly.type
_entity_poly.pdbx_seq_one_letter_code
_entity_poly.pdbx_strand_id
1 'polypeptide(L)'
;MGWALRIGHVGSRSLSSVAQLSSTWDLDAFRRKAFEPARPAKLPLGGEHIPPACSKWFVSNDSDGLALDPLFWSKFKDATVTTSSRSFHRSEAPLAILLAYLSQQQSELGKRGSRSGVSVYLAQCSLGSLPEELQDDLPTPEMVLRAGKGDVYESSLWLGDASSYTPLHRDPNPNLFMQLAGRKELRLLPPEAGDALFEAIQESLWQQGRLISPGSAAFRGEKMMTGPEADLLHEAVWQEGTRASELMQAYGQRVEVSGQEALFIPKHWWHSVKGVGRGVTASVNWWFR
;
A
#
# COMPACT_ATOMS: atom_id res chain seq x y z
N MET A 1 -1.26 27.22 21.11
CA MET A 1 -1.98 26.62 22.24
C MET A 1 -2.01 25.11 22.00
N GLY A 2 -1.13 24.39 22.69
CA GLY A 2 -0.89 22.96 22.45
C GLY A 2 -1.97 22.11 23.11
N TRP A 3 -2.62 21.26 22.31
CA TRP A 3 -3.48 20.19 22.82
C TRP A 3 -2.57 19.00 23.13
N ALA A 4 -2.19 18.86 24.40
CA ALA A 4 -1.52 17.64 24.86
C ALA A 4 -2.52 16.48 24.76
N LEU A 5 -2.30 15.57 23.82
CA LEU A 5 -2.99 14.28 23.75
C LEU A 5 -2.71 13.55 25.08
N ARG A 6 -3.70 13.50 25.97
CA ARG A 6 -3.60 12.78 27.23
C ARG A 6 -3.57 11.29 26.92
N ILE A 7 -2.39 10.69 27.03
CA ILE A 7 -2.22 9.23 27.02
C ILE A 7 -2.69 8.73 28.38
N GLY A 8 -4.01 8.50 28.52
CA GLY A 8 -4.55 7.74 29.65
C GLY A 8 -4.08 6.29 29.56
N HIS A 9 -4.05 5.57 30.69
CA HIS A 9 -3.80 4.13 30.70
C HIS A 9 -4.92 3.43 29.91
N VAL A 10 -4.69 3.16 28.62
CA VAL A 10 -5.63 2.48 27.73
C VAL A 10 -5.36 0.98 27.88
N GLY A 11 -6.20 0.29 28.66
CA GLY A 11 -6.20 -1.18 28.66
C GLY A 11 -6.35 -1.71 27.23
N SER A 12 -5.67 -2.82 26.90
CA SER A 12 -5.63 -3.51 25.59
C SER A 12 -6.82 -3.15 24.67
N ARG A 13 -6.66 -2.13 23.83
CA ARG A 13 -7.61 -1.79 22.78
C ARG A 13 -7.05 -2.32 21.47
N SER A 14 -7.78 -3.24 20.84
CA SER A 14 -7.50 -3.67 19.48
C SER A 14 -7.74 -2.50 18.52
N LEU A 15 -6.92 -2.40 17.47
CA LEU A 15 -7.13 -1.48 16.35
C LEU A 15 -8.58 -1.53 15.86
N SER A 16 -9.18 -0.35 15.65
CA SER A 16 -10.53 -0.28 15.06
C SER A 16 -10.49 -0.69 13.59
N SER A 17 -11.57 -1.28 13.07
CA SER A 17 -11.64 -1.64 11.64
C SER A 17 -12.04 -0.45 10.79
N VAL A 18 -11.44 -0.28 9.62
CA VAL A 18 -11.95 0.67 8.61
C VAL A 18 -13.33 0.20 8.16
N ALA A 19 -14.29 1.12 8.16
CA ALA A 19 -15.67 0.81 7.77
C ALA A 19 -15.78 0.55 6.26
N GLN A 20 -16.61 -0.43 5.89
CA GLN A 20 -17.08 -0.55 4.52
C GLN A 20 -18.13 0.52 4.26
N LEU A 21 -17.95 1.29 3.18
CA LEU A 21 -18.77 2.47 2.89
C LEU A 21 -20.19 2.12 2.47
N SER A 22 -20.28 1.14 1.57
CA SER A 22 -21.49 0.69 0.89
C SER A 22 -21.25 -0.69 0.26
N SER A 23 -22.32 -1.35 -0.16
CA SER A 23 -22.25 -2.62 -0.91
C SER A 23 -21.91 -2.43 -2.39
N THR A 24 -21.97 -1.20 -2.89
CA THR A 24 -21.71 -0.81 -4.29
C THR A 24 -20.91 0.48 -4.34
N TRP A 25 -20.42 0.85 -5.52
CA TRP A 25 -19.75 2.13 -5.74
C TRP A 25 -20.78 3.22 -5.99
N ASP A 26 -21.11 3.98 -4.95
CA ASP A 26 -22.01 5.13 -5.01
C ASP A 26 -21.18 6.42 -4.79
N LEU A 27 -21.12 7.26 -5.83
CA LEU A 27 -20.35 8.50 -5.82
C LEU A 27 -20.82 9.50 -4.75
N ASP A 28 -22.13 9.63 -4.53
CA ASP A 28 -22.70 10.57 -3.57
C ASP A 28 -22.50 10.07 -2.14
N ALA A 29 -22.63 8.77 -1.91
CA ALA A 29 -22.26 8.16 -0.64
C ALA A 29 -20.76 8.33 -0.38
N PHE A 30 -19.92 8.13 -1.38
CA PHE A 30 -18.47 8.31 -1.28
C PHE A 30 -18.09 9.73 -0.90
N ARG A 31 -18.65 10.74 -1.61
CA ARG A 31 -18.41 12.15 -1.29
C ARG A 31 -18.78 12.49 0.14
N ARG A 32 -20.04 12.26 0.53
CA ARG A 32 -20.60 12.71 1.82
C ARG A 32 -20.05 11.95 3.02
N LYS A 33 -19.73 10.66 2.88
CA LYS A 33 -19.38 9.80 4.01
C LYS A 33 -17.87 9.52 4.14
N ALA A 34 -17.09 9.67 3.08
CA ALA A 34 -15.66 9.36 3.08
C ALA A 34 -14.80 10.54 2.61
N PHE A 35 -15.00 11.05 1.39
CA PHE A 35 -14.13 12.05 0.77
C PHE A 35 -14.17 13.41 1.49
N GLU A 36 -15.34 14.04 1.60
CA GLU A 36 -15.52 15.34 2.27
C GLU A 36 -15.18 15.30 3.77
N PRO A 37 -15.61 14.31 4.57
CA PRO A 37 -15.24 14.23 5.99
C PRO A 37 -13.82 13.69 6.21
N ALA A 38 -13.05 13.42 5.15
CA ALA A 38 -11.70 12.87 5.20
C ALA A 38 -11.59 11.59 6.07
N ARG A 39 -12.45 10.61 5.79
CA ARG A 39 -12.51 9.33 6.50
C ARG A 39 -12.09 8.17 5.61
N PRO A 40 -11.17 7.28 6.07
CA PRO A 40 -10.85 6.07 5.34
C PRO A 40 -12.09 5.20 5.15
N ALA A 41 -12.19 4.58 3.99
CA ALA A 41 -13.36 3.80 3.63
C ALA A 41 -12.99 2.64 2.72
N LYS A 42 -13.45 1.44 3.08
CA LYS A 42 -13.33 0.24 2.23
C LYS A 42 -14.49 0.19 1.24
N LEU A 43 -14.19 -0.19 0.01
CA LEU A 43 -15.10 -0.23 -1.13
C LEU A 43 -15.03 -1.63 -1.78
N PRO A 44 -16.15 -2.37 -1.90
CA PRO A 44 -16.16 -3.66 -2.61
C PRO A 44 -16.10 -3.42 -4.12
N LEU A 45 -15.29 -4.13 -4.89
CA LEU A 45 -15.44 -4.11 -6.36
C LEU A 45 -16.57 -5.05 -6.78
N GLY A 46 -17.39 -4.60 -7.72
CA GLY A 46 -18.47 -5.39 -8.29
C GLY A 46 -18.88 -4.84 -9.65
N GLY A 47 -19.30 -5.75 -10.54
CA GLY A 47 -19.76 -5.40 -11.88
C GLY A 47 -18.71 -4.63 -12.68
N GLU A 48 -19.12 -3.49 -13.22
CA GLU A 48 -18.31 -2.63 -14.11
C GLU A 48 -17.11 -1.96 -13.43
N HIS A 49 -17.00 -2.00 -12.09
CA HIS A 49 -15.87 -1.43 -11.36
C HIS A 49 -14.68 -2.39 -11.24
N ILE A 50 -14.85 -3.66 -11.60
CA ILE A 50 -13.74 -4.62 -11.64
C ILE A 50 -12.90 -4.31 -12.89
N PRO A 51 -11.63 -3.90 -12.74
CA PRO A 51 -10.79 -3.58 -13.89
C PRO A 51 -10.52 -4.85 -14.73
N PRO A 52 -10.40 -4.74 -16.07
CA PRO A 52 -10.06 -5.87 -16.95
C PRO A 52 -8.80 -6.62 -16.52
N ALA A 53 -7.84 -5.92 -15.89
CA ALA A 53 -6.64 -6.52 -15.31
C ALA A 53 -6.93 -7.72 -14.39
N CYS A 54 -7.99 -7.67 -13.58
CA CYS A 54 -8.33 -8.75 -12.65
C CYS A 54 -8.61 -10.09 -13.36
N SER A 55 -9.19 -10.07 -14.57
CA SER A 55 -9.47 -11.27 -15.34
C SER A 55 -8.41 -11.60 -16.39
N LYS A 56 -7.68 -10.59 -16.89
CA LYS A 56 -6.70 -10.77 -17.98
C LYS A 56 -5.30 -11.13 -17.47
N TRP A 57 -4.89 -10.58 -16.33
CA TRP A 57 -3.48 -10.65 -15.90
C TRP A 57 -3.17 -11.88 -15.06
N PHE A 58 -4.19 -12.54 -14.53
CA PHE A 58 -4.05 -13.57 -13.51
C PHE A 58 -4.79 -14.85 -13.87
N VAL A 59 -4.22 -15.97 -13.45
CA VAL A 59 -4.83 -17.30 -13.51
C VAL A 59 -4.88 -17.91 -12.12
N SER A 60 -5.85 -18.79 -11.89
CA SER A 60 -5.92 -19.60 -10.66
C SER A 60 -4.69 -20.48 -10.52
N ASN A 61 -4.20 -20.62 -9.29
CA ASN A 61 -3.10 -21.53 -8.93
C ASN A 61 -3.62 -22.56 -7.90
N ASP A 62 -3.02 -23.75 -7.87
CA ASP A 62 -3.40 -24.93 -7.09
C ASP A 62 -3.42 -24.74 -5.55
N SER A 63 -3.06 -23.55 -5.05
CA SER A 63 -2.90 -23.21 -3.63
C SER A 63 -3.80 -22.06 -3.14
N ASP A 64 -5.02 -21.96 -3.68
CA ASP A 64 -6.01 -20.91 -3.37
C ASP A 64 -5.50 -19.47 -3.63
N GLY A 65 -4.53 -19.34 -4.55
CA GLY A 65 -3.89 -18.08 -4.90
C GLY A 65 -4.01 -17.76 -6.39
N LEU A 66 -3.57 -16.56 -6.76
CA LEU A 66 -3.42 -16.15 -8.15
C LEU A 66 -1.95 -16.18 -8.56
N ALA A 67 -1.72 -16.60 -9.81
CA ALA A 67 -0.45 -16.48 -10.52
C ALA A 67 -0.61 -15.49 -11.69
N LEU A 68 0.50 -14.97 -12.20
CA LEU A 68 0.49 -14.19 -13.44
C LEU A 68 0.20 -15.13 -14.62
N ASP A 69 -0.67 -14.70 -15.54
CA ASP A 69 -0.93 -15.45 -16.78
C ASP A 69 0.30 -15.36 -17.72
N PRO A 70 1.04 -16.46 -17.93
CA PRO A 70 2.24 -16.43 -18.77
C PRO A 70 1.92 -16.06 -20.23
N LEU A 71 0.74 -16.41 -20.75
CA LEU A 71 0.35 -16.08 -22.12
C LEU A 71 0.15 -14.58 -22.27
N PHE A 72 -0.58 -13.97 -21.33
CA PHE A 72 -0.80 -12.52 -21.32
C PHE A 72 0.53 -11.75 -21.18
N TRP A 73 1.32 -12.06 -20.16
CA TRP A 73 2.52 -11.30 -19.81
C TRP A 73 3.70 -11.50 -20.77
N SER A 74 3.72 -12.61 -21.55
CA SER A 74 4.79 -12.86 -22.52
C SER A 74 4.95 -11.77 -23.59
N LYS A 75 3.84 -11.08 -23.92
CA LYS A 75 3.81 -9.95 -24.88
C LYS A 75 4.66 -8.76 -24.42
N PHE A 76 4.80 -8.59 -23.11
CA PHE A 76 5.41 -7.39 -22.50
C PHE A 76 6.78 -7.67 -21.87
N LYS A 77 7.34 -8.86 -22.06
CA LYS A 77 8.59 -9.30 -21.41
C LYS A 77 9.77 -8.34 -21.65
N ASP A 78 9.81 -7.71 -22.82
CA ASP A 78 10.88 -6.80 -23.24
C ASP A 78 10.60 -5.34 -22.87
N ALA A 79 9.41 -5.04 -22.33
CA ALA A 79 9.06 -3.70 -21.86
C ALA A 79 9.96 -3.31 -20.69
N THR A 80 10.55 -2.12 -20.76
CA THR A 80 11.37 -1.58 -19.67
C THR A 80 10.46 -0.97 -18.61
N VAL A 81 10.66 -1.40 -17.37
CA VAL A 81 9.90 -0.96 -16.21
C VAL A 81 10.82 -0.65 -15.04
N THR A 82 10.41 0.30 -14.21
CA THR A 82 11.11 0.58 -12.95
C THR A 82 10.83 -0.52 -11.93
N THR A 83 11.83 -1.37 -11.69
CA THR A 83 11.79 -2.38 -10.62
C THR A 83 12.41 -1.83 -9.34
N SER A 84 12.04 -2.43 -8.21
CA SER A 84 12.57 -2.08 -6.90
C SER A 84 13.00 -3.31 -6.12
N SER A 85 14.03 -3.13 -5.30
CA SER A 85 14.47 -4.13 -4.33
C SER A 85 13.83 -3.93 -2.95
N ARG A 86 14.10 -4.84 -2.01
CA ARG A 86 13.71 -4.71 -0.60
C ARG A 86 14.26 -3.44 0.07
N SER A 87 15.46 -3.01 -0.31
CA SER A 87 16.05 -1.75 0.16
C SER A 87 15.55 -0.54 -0.65
N PHE A 88 14.57 -0.74 -1.54
CA PHE A 88 13.98 0.29 -2.40
C PHE A 88 14.97 0.94 -3.38
N HIS A 89 16.05 0.22 -3.69
CA HIS A 89 16.92 0.59 -4.80
C HIS A 89 16.13 0.41 -6.11
N ARG A 90 15.93 1.50 -6.84
CA ARG A 90 15.16 1.52 -8.10
C ARG A 90 16.10 1.36 -9.29
N SER A 91 15.71 0.52 -10.24
CA SER A 91 16.43 0.34 -11.50
C SER A 91 15.48 0.03 -12.64
N GLU A 92 15.77 0.57 -13.81
CA GLU A 92 15.12 0.19 -15.06
C GLU A 92 15.56 -1.22 -15.46
N ALA A 93 14.59 -2.08 -15.74
CA ALA A 93 14.83 -3.46 -16.12
C ALA A 93 13.73 -3.96 -17.07
N PRO A 94 14.03 -4.94 -17.94
CA PRO A 94 12.99 -5.65 -18.68
C PRO A 94 12.02 -6.34 -17.72
N LEU A 95 10.72 -6.27 -18.03
CA LEU A 95 9.67 -6.92 -17.25
C LEU A 95 9.91 -8.43 -17.08
N ALA A 96 10.59 -9.07 -18.05
CA ALA A 96 11.03 -10.46 -17.97
C ALA A 96 11.75 -10.82 -16.67
N ILE A 97 12.51 -9.90 -16.08
CA ILE A 97 13.21 -10.14 -14.80
C ILE A 97 12.21 -10.38 -13.67
N LEU A 98 11.18 -9.53 -13.57
CA LEU A 98 10.11 -9.68 -12.60
C LEU A 98 9.31 -10.97 -12.84
N LEU A 99 8.98 -11.26 -14.10
CA LEU A 99 8.22 -12.46 -14.46
C LEU A 99 8.99 -13.74 -14.08
N ALA A 100 10.29 -13.78 -14.34
CA ALA A 100 11.15 -14.89 -13.96
C ALA A 100 11.23 -15.05 -12.43
N TYR A 101 11.40 -13.93 -11.71
CA TYR A 101 11.42 -13.93 -10.24
C TYR A 101 10.13 -14.50 -9.64
N LEU A 102 8.96 -14.00 -10.08
CA LEU A 102 7.67 -14.43 -9.56
C LEU A 102 7.35 -15.89 -9.92
N SER A 103 7.76 -16.34 -11.11
CA SER A 103 7.62 -17.75 -11.51
C SER A 103 8.46 -18.68 -10.64
N GLN A 104 9.71 -18.30 -10.34
CA GLN A 104 10.58 -19.08 -9.45
C GLN A 104 10.06 -19.14 -8.02
N GLN A 105 9.56 -18.02 -7.48
CA GLN A 105 8.96 -18.01 -6.14
C GLN A 105 7.74 -18.95 -6.07
N GLN A 106 6.96 -19.06 -7.14
CA GLN A 106 5.83 -19.98 -7.19
C GLN A 106 6.29 -21.45 -7.17
N SER A 107 7.33 -21.82 -7.92
CA SER A 107 7.84 -23.20 -7.93
C SER A 107 8.49 -23.63 -6.61
N GLU A 108 9.03 -22.68 -5.84
CA GLU A 108 9.71 -22.97 -4.57
C GLU A 108 8.77 -22.99 -3.34
N LEU A 109 7.50 -22.60 -3.48
CA LEU A 109 6.50 -22.63 -2.37
C LEU A 109 6.28 -24.01 -1.73
N GLY A 110 6.71 -25.10 -2.40
CA GLY A 110 6.64 -26.47 -1.90
C GLY A 110 7.92 -27.00 -1.24
N LYS A 111 9.05 -26.29 -1.32
CA LYS A 111 10.34 -26.74 -0.76
C LYS A 111 10.68 -25.90 0.46
N ARG A 112 10.79 -26.54 1.64
CA ARG A 112 11.35 -25.91 2.86
C ARG A 112 12.84 -25.65 2.63
N GLY A 113 13.17 -24.54 1.96
CA GLY A 113 14.55 -24.15 1.70
C GLY A 113 14.63 -22.68 1.29
N SER A 114 15.39 -21.91 2.07
CA SER A 114 15.93 -20.56 1.79
C SER A 114 15.23 -19.76 0.67
N ARG A 115 14.30 -18.86 1.05
CA ARG A 115 13.91 -17.75 0.18
C ARG A 115 15.19 -16.98 -0.19
N SER A 116 15.46 -16.80 -1.48
CA SER A 116 16.56 -15.94 -1.91
C SER A 116 16.45 -14.58 -1.21
N GLY A 117 17.57 -14.02 -0.74
CA GLY A 117 17.60 -12.68 -0.12
C GLY A 117 17.23 -11.55 -1.08
N VAL A 118 17.01 -11.88 -2.36
CA VAL A 118 16.64 -10.96 -3.43
C VAL A 118 15.12 -10.89 -3.52
N SER A 119 14.60 -9.66 -3.47
CA SER A 119 13.19 -9.37 -3.73
C SER A 119 13.12 -8.38 -4.87
N VAL A 120 12.33 -8.70 -5.89
CA VAL A 120 12.09 -7.86 -7.06
C VAL A 120 10.59 -7.64 -7.15
N TYR A 121 10.18 -6.38 -7.22
CA TYR A 121 8.79 -6.00 -7.41
C TYR A 121 8.70 -4.67 -8.16
N LEU A 122 7.58 -4.42 -8.82
CA LEU A 122 7.22 -3.07 -9.26
C LEU A 122 6.74 -2.31 -8.03
N ALA A 123 7.46 -1.25 -7.68
CA ALA A 123 7.08 -0.33 -6.63
C ALA A 123 6.84 1.04 -7.25
N GLN A 124 5.62 1.55 -7.12
CA GLN A 124 5.25 2.86 -7.65
C GLN A 124 5.69 3.03 -9.12
N CYS A 125 5.37 2.01 -9.93
CA CYS A 125 5.62 2.06 -11.37
C CYS A 125 4.50 2.89 -12.00
N SER A 126 4.84 4.02 -12.62
CA SER A 126 3.85 4.92 -13.21
C SER A 126 3.04 4.20 -14.28
N LEU A 127 1.71 4.26 -14.22
CA LEU A 127 0.87 3.64 -15.27
C LEU A 127 1.22 4.20 -16.65
N GLY A 128 1.49 5.51 -16.76
CA GLY A 128 1.85 6.16 -18.02
C GLY A 128 3.19 5.69 -18.62
N SER A 129 4.02 4.96 -17.85
CA SER A 129 5.25 4.34 -18.36
C SER A 129 5.05 2.90 -18.86
N LEU A 130 3.89 2.29 -18.62
CA LEU A 130 3.59 0.93 -19.05
C LEU A 130 3.16 0.90 -20.53
N PRO A 131 3.29 -0.24 -21.23
CA PRO A 131 2.61 -0.47 -22.50
C PRO A 131 1.12 -0.11 -22.47
N GLU A 132 0.59 0.46 -23.56
CA GLU A 132 -0.79 0.96 -23.66
C GLU A 132 -1.85 -0.08 -23.29
N GLU A 133 -1.71 -1.33 -23.76
CA GLU A 133 -2.64 -2.43 -23.42
C GLU A 133 -2.71 -2.70 -21.89
N LEU A 134 -1.63 -2.45 -21.14
CA LEU A 134 -1.64 -2.55 -19.67
C LEU A 134 -2.30 -1.34 -19.00
N GLN A 135 -2.23 -0.17 -19.63
CA GLN A 135 -2.92 1.04 -19.14
C GLN A 135 -4.43 0.91 -19.32
N ASP A 136 -4.86 0.43 -20.48
CA ASP A 136 -6.27 0.21 -20.83
C ASP A 136 -6.97 -0.79 -19.89
N ASP A 137 -6.20 -1.73 -19.34
CA ASP A 137 -6.70 -2.71 -18.37
C ASP A 137 -6.92 -2.14 -16.96
N LEU A 138 -6.49 -0.90 -16.72
CA LEU A 138 -6.57 -0.20 -15.43
C LEU A 138 -7.23 1.18 -15.59
N PRO A 139 -8.49 1.24 -16.07
CA PRO A 139 -9.17 2.51 -16.27
C PRO A 139 -9.28 3.29 -14.95
N THR A 140 -9.17 4.61 -15.04
CA THR A 140 -9.31 5.48 -13.85
C THR A 140 -10.75 5.40 -13.34
N PRO A 141 -10.99 5.03 -12.06
CA PRO A 141 -12.34 4.88 -11.56
C PRO A 141 -13.10 6.20 -11.48
N GLU A 142 -14.42 6.15 -11.66
CA GLU A 142 -15.29 7.32 -11.63
C GLU A 142 -15.18 8.13 -10.32
N MET A 143 -15.03 7.45 -9.19
CA MET A 143 -14.80 8.10 -7.88
C MET A 143 -13.57 9.01 -7.90
N VAL A 144 -12.50 8.61 -8.59
CA VAL A 144 -11.28 9.40 -8.73
C VAL A 144 -11.55 10.64 -9.59
N LEU A 145 -12.24 10.45 -10.72
CA LEU A 145 -12.50 11.51 -11.70
C LEU A 145 -13.56 12.52 -11.24
N ARG A 146 -14.46 12.12 -10.35
CA ARG A 146 -15.63 12.94 -10.00
C ARG A 146 -15.71 13.33 -8.54
N ALA A 147 -15.05 12.68 -7.58
CA ALA A 147 -15.28 13.04 -6.18
C ALA A 147 -14.77 14.44 -5.82
N GLY A 148 -13.65 14.86 -6.40
CA GLY A 148 -13.04 16.18 -6.21
C GLY A 148 -13.06 17.05 -7.47
N LYS A 149 -11.90 17.65 -7.78
CA LYS A 149 -11.63 18.43 -9.00
C LYS A 149 -11.53 17.56 -10.25
N GLY A 150 -11.18 16.29 -10.08
CA GLY A 150 -11.12 15.31 -11.17
C GLY A 150 -9.77 15.22 -11.87
N ASP A 151 -8.75 15.94 -11.39
CA ASP A 151 -7.37 15.73 -11.85
C ASP A 151 -6.71 14.56 -11.11
N VAL A 152 -6.12 13.64 -11.90
CA VAL A 152 -5.23 12.59 -11.39
C VAL A 152 -3.81 13.15 -11.36
N TYR A 153 -3.26 13.29 -10.16
CA TYR A 153 -1.89 13.74 -9.96
C TYR A 153 -0.88 12.67 -10.38
N GLU A 154 -1.10 11.43 -9.94
CA GLU A 154 -0.26 10.29 -10.29
C GLU A 154 -1.06 8.99 -10.15
N SER A 155 -0.70 7.97 -10.92
CA SER A 155 -1.24 6.62 -10.79
C SER A 155 -0.11 5.61 -10.85
N SER A 156 -0.16 4.59 -10.01
CA SER A 156 0.94 3.62 -9.87
C SER A 156 0.47 2.18 -9.80
N LEU A 157 1.19 1.32 -10.51
CA LEU A 157 1.11 -0.13 -10.38
C LEU A 157 2.13 -0.64 -9.35
N TRP A 158 1.67 -1.57 -8.54
CA TRP A 158 2.46 -2.38 -7.62
C TRP A 158 2.28 -3.84 -7.98
N LEU A 159 3.37 -4.55 -8.25
CA LEU A 159 3.31 -5.97 -8.63
C LEU A 159 4.52 -6.71 -8.05
N GLY A 160 4.26 -7.73 -7.25
CA GLY A 160 5.32 -8.48 -6.59
C GLY A 160 4.78 -9.70 -5.87
N ASP A 161 5.40 -10.06 -4.75
CA ASP A 161 4.96 -11.14 -3.88
C ASP A 161 4.39 -10.63 -2.55
N ALA A 162 3.84 -11.56 -1.76
CA ALA A 162 3.32 -11.27 -0.43
C ALA A 162 4.37 -10.78 0.59
N SER A 163 5.65 -10.63 0.23
CA SER A 163 6.69 -10.07 1.11
C SER A 163 6.84 -8.55 1.01
N SER A 164 6.06 -7.89 0.16
CA SER A 164 6.06 -6.42 0.03
C SER A 164 5.74 -5.71 1.34
N TYR A 165 6.46 -4.63 1.60
CA TYR A 165 6.28 -3.77 2.78
C TYR A 165 6.48 -2.31 2.39
N THR A 166 5.62 -1.44 2.92
CA THR A 166 5.75 0.01 2.82
C THR A 166 5.66 0.60 4.23
N PRO A 167 6.72 1.25 4.73
CA PRO A 167 6.78 1.92 6.03
C PRO A 167 5.65 2.93 6.22
N LEU A 168 5.46 3.35 7.47
CA LEU A 168 4.49 4.39 7.80
C LEU A 168 4.87 5.72 7.13
N HIS A 169 3.96 6.29 6.37
CA HIS A 169 4.12 7.57 5.69
C HIS A 169 2.76 8.22 5.46
N ARG A 170 2.74 9.44 4.93
CA ARG A 170 1.51 10.11 4.48
C ARG A 170 1.68 10.73 3.11
N ASP A 171 0.60 10.71 2.33
CA ASP A 171 0.61 11.28 0.99
C ASP A 171 0.08 12.72 0.97
N PRO A 172 0.50 13.55 -0.01
CA PRO A 172 0.06 14.94 -0.14
C PRO A 172 -1.35 15.09 -0.74
N ASN A 173 -1.88 14.04 -1.39
CA ASN A 173 -3.19 14.01 -2.03
C ASN A 173 -4.00 12.80 -1.53
N PRO A 174 -5.35 12.85 -1.59
CA PRO A 174 -6.19 11.66 -1.44
C PRO A 174 -5.76 10.54 -2.39
N ASN A 175 -5.89 9.29 -1.93
CA ASN A 175 -5.46 8.12 -2.67
C ASN A 175 -6.59 7.08 -2.71
N LEU A 176 -6.91 6.58 -3.90
CA LEU A 176 -7.75 5.40 -4.07
C LEU A 176 -6.84 4.21 -4.35
N PHE A 177 -6.70 3.31 -3.38
CA PHE A 177 -5.89 2.10 -3.47
C PHE A 177 -6.78 0.91 -3.82
N MET A 178 -6.45 0.14 -4.85
CA MET A 178 -7.22 -1.00 -5.31
C MET A 178 -6.35 -2.25 -5.39
N GLN A 179 -6.83 -3.35 -4.82
CA GLN A 179 -6.14 -4.63 -4.84
C GLN A 179 -6.65 -5.50 -6.00
N LEU A 180 -5.73 -5.84 -6.91
CA LEU A 180 -6.01 -6.62 -8.11
C LEU A 180 -5.87 -8.12 -7.85
N ALA A 181 -4.81 -8.52 -7.14
CA ALA A 181 -4.51 -9.91 -6.81
C ALA A 181 -3.80 -10.05 -5.45
N GLY A 182 -4.00 -11.16 -4.76
CA GLY A 182 -3.43 -11.39 -3.42
C GLY A 182 -4.08 -10.52 -2.34
N ARG A 183 -3.39 -10.35 -1.21
CA ARG A 183 -3.91 -9.62 -0.05
C ARG A 183 -2.87 -8.69 0.55
N LYS A 184 -3.33 -7.56 1.10
CA LYS A 184 -2.53 -6.62 1.87
C LYS A 184 -3.27 -6.21 3.15
N GLU A 185 -2.52 -6.12 4.24
CA GLU A 185 -2.97 -5.48 5.48
C GLU A 185 -2.45 -4.04 5.49
N LEU A 186 -3.32 -3.10 5.83
CA LEU A 186 -3.00 -1.70 6.03
C LEU A 186 -3.34 -1.29 7.45
N ARG A 187 -2.43 -0.53 8.06
CA ARG A 187 -2.65 0.16 9.34
C ARG A 187 -2.59 1.65 9.10
N LEU A 188 -3.59 2.37 9.58
CA LEU A 188 -3.78 3.79 9.34
C LEU A 188 -3.88 4.57 10.64
N LEU A 189 -3.42 5.82 10.60
CA LEU A 189 -3.60 6.80 11.67
C LEU A 189 -4.15 8.11 11.12
N PRO A 190 -5.05 8.79 11.85
CA PRO A 190 -5.43 10.15 11.50
C PRO A 190 -4.20 11.07 11.54
N PRO A 191 -4.20 12.18 10.77
CA PRO A 191 -3.05 13.07 10.63
C PRO A 191 -2.40 13.44 11.98
N GLU A 192 -3.19 13.87 12.95
CA GLU A 192 -2.71 14.38 14.23
C GLU A 192 -2.00 13.28 15.06
N ALA A 193 -2.55 12.05 15.04
CA ALA A 193 -1.96 10.94 15.79
C ALA A 193 -0.70 10.39 15.11
N GLY A 194 -0.67 10.37 13.78
CA GLY A 194 0.51 9.95 13.03
C GLY A 194 1.64 10.98 13.11
N ASP A 195 1.32 12.29 13.07
CA ASP A 195 2.30 13.36 13.24
C ASP A 195 2.93 13.26 14.65
N ALA A 196 2.11 13.10 15.70
CA ALA A 196 2.60 12.92 17.07
C ALA A 196 3.49 11.66 17.24
N LEU A 197 3.13 10.55 16.58
CA LEU A 197 3.92 9.32 16.60
C LEU A 197 5.27 9.51 15.91
N PHE A 198 5.27 10.15 14.74
CA PHE A 198 6.47 10.42 13.97
C PHE A 198 7.41 11.39 14.71
N GLU A 199 6.88 12.48 15.24
CA GLU A 199 7.62 13.46 16.05
C GLU A 199 8.26 12.80 17.28
N ALA A 200 7.52 11.96 18.02
CA ALA A 200 8.06 11.26 19.18
C ALA A 200 9.24 10.32 18.84
N ILE A 201 9.17 9.62 17.70
CA ILE A 201 10.27 8.77 17.21
C ILE A 201 11.48 9.63 16.80
N GLN A 202 11.24 10.72 16.07
CA GLN A 202 12.28 11.66 15.65
C GLN A 202 13.01 12.27 16.86
N GLU A 203 12.26 12.74 17.86
CA GLU A 203 12.82 13.29 19.10
C GLU A 203 13.65 12.25 19.86
N SER A 204 13.17 11.02 19.98
CA SER A 204 13.90 9.93 20.63
C SER A 204 15.23 9.63 19.93
N LEU A 205 15.24 9.57 18.60
CA LEU A 205 16.47 9.35 17.82
C LEU A 205 17.44 10.52 17.90
N TRP A 206 16.93 11.74 17.91
CA TRP A 206 17.72 12.95 18.10
C TRP A 206 18.42 12.96 19.46
N GLN A 207 17.69 12.66 20.54
CA GLN A 207 18.24 12.58 21.90
C GLN A 207 19.33 11.51 22.04
N GLN A 208 19.24 10.43 21.26
CA GLN A 208 20.25 9.36 21.22
C GLN A 208 21.45 9.68 20.31
N GLY A 209 21.46 10.83 19.62
CA GLY A 209 22.49 11.18 18.64
C GLY A 209 22.47 10.28 17.39
N ARG A 210 21.35 9.61 17.11
CA ARG A 210 21.17 8.69 15.98
C ARG A 210 20.53 9.34 14.76
N LEU A 211 20.19 10.64 14.87
CA LEU A 211 19.63 11.45 13.80
C LEU A 211 20.46 12.72 13.62
N ILE A 212 20.86 13.02 12.38
CA ILE A 212 21.65 14.22 12.04
C ILE A 212 20.75 15.42 11.72
N SER A 213 19.52 15.19 11.25
CA SER A 213 18.55 16.25 10.93
C SER A 213 17.12 15.65 10.87
N PRO A 214 16.08 16.41 11.26
CA PRO A 214 14.69 15.96 11.15
C PRO A 214 14.33 15.51 9.73
N GLY A 215 13.77 14.31 9.61
CA GLY A 215 13.33 13.72 8.34
C GLY A 215 11.95 14.23 7.89
N SER A 216 11.63 14.05 6.61
CA SER A 216 10.28 14.28 6.09
C SER A 216 9.61 12.94 5.79
N ALA A 217 8.48 12.67 6.44
CA ALA A 217 7.64 11.52 6.12
C ALA A 217 6.71 11.73 4.92
N ALA A 218 6.79 12.90 4.26
CA ALA A 218 5.92 13.27 3.14
C ALA A 218 6.34 12.65 1.80
N PHE A 219 7.31 11.73 1.78
CA PHE A 219 7.82 11.15 0.54
C PHE A 219 8.23 9.69 0.70
N ARG A 220 7.63 8.82 -0.12
CA ARG A 220 7.95 7.38 -0.30
C ARG A 220 9.36 7.16 -0.88
N GLY A 221 10.40 7.47 -0.12
CA GLY A 221 11.81 7.39 -0.56
C GLY A 221 12.65 6.31 0.13
N GLU A 222 13.80 6.00 -0.44
CA GLU A 222 14.78 5.00 0.06
C GLU A 222 15.15 5.20 1.54
N LYS A 223 15.26 6.47 1.98
CA LYS A 223 15.59 6.83 3.36
C LYS A 223 14.55 6.36 4.38
N MET A 224 13.29 6.16 3.99
CA MET A 224 12.27 5.65 4.91
C MET A 224 12.29 4.13 5.06
N MET A 225 12.99 3.42 4.18
CA MET A 225 12.97 1.96 4.10
C MET A 225 14.06 1.32 4.96
N THR A 226 15.02 2.10 5.44
CA THR A 226 16.19 1.62 6.15
C THR A 226 16.56 2.52 7.31
N GLY A 227 17.22 1.94 8.31
CA GLY A 227 17.78 2.68 9.44
C GLY A 227 16.87 2.77 10.67
N PRO A 228 17.36 3.42 11.73
CA PRO A 228 16.73 3.38 13.05
C PRO A 228 15.29 3.92 13.09
N GLU A 229 14.98 4.92 12.27
CA GLU A 229 13.63 5.47 12.14
C GLU A 229 12.66 4.45 11.56
N ALA A 230 13.05 3.77 10.48
CA ALA A 230 12.24 2.75 9.84
C ALA A 230 11.94 1.58 10.78
N ASP A 231 12.94 1.17 11.58
CA ASP A 231 12.80 0.08 12.56
C ASP A 231 11.81 0.46 13.68
N LEU A 232 11.94 1.66 14.23
CA LEU A 232 11.06 2.16 15.30
C LEU A 232 9.63 2.41 14.79
N LEU A 233 9.47 2.94 13.57
CA LEU A 233 8.15 3.08 12.94
C LEU A 233 7.52 1.72 12.69
N HIS A 234 8.29 0.73 12.24
CA HIS A 234 7.80 -0.64 12.07
C HIS A 234 7.35 -1.22 13.41
N GLU A 235 8.14 -1.07 14.49
CA GLU A 235 7.77 -1.50 15.84
C GLU A 235 6.47 -0.83 16.30
N ALA A 236 6.38 0.50 16.20
CA ALA A 236 5.21 1.27 16.61
C ALA A 236 3.92 0.84 15.90
N VAL A 237 4.03 0.49 14.62
CA VAL A 237 2.87 0.17 13.79
C VAL A 237 2.49 -1.30 13.87
N TRP A 238 3.46 -2.22 13.90
CA TRP A 238 3.25 -3.65 13.66
C TRP A 238 3.53 -4.55 14.88
N GLN A 239 4.12 -4.03 15.96
CA GLN A 239 4.35 -4.77 17.20
C GLN A 239 3.44 -4.24 18.32
N GLU A 240 2.69 -5.14 18.94
CA GLU A 240 1.79 -4.79 20.05
C GLU A 240 2.52 -4.81 21.39
N GLY A 241 2.04 -4.02 22.35
CA GLY A 241 2.57 -4.00 23.71
C GLY A 241 3.85 -3.20 23.91
N THR A 242 4.33 -2.48 22.88
CA THR A 242 5.47 -1.57 23.00
C THR A 242 4.98 -0.16 23.33
N ARG A 243 5.81 0.65 24.00
CA ARG A 243 5.50 2.08 24.25
C ARG A 243 5.30 2.84 22.94
N ALA A 244 6.05 2.49 21.89
CA ALA A 244 5.91 3.10 20.58
C ALA A 244 4.54 2.83 19.94
N SER A 245 3.89 1.71 20.29
CA SER A 245 2.59 1.31 19.74
C SER A 245 1.37 1.95 20.42
N GLU A 246 1.54 2.71 21.50
CA GLU A 246 0.41 3.27 22.28
C GLU A 246 -0.52 4.15 21.43
N LEU A 247 0.04 5.03 20.58
CA LEU A 247 -0.76 5.87 19.69
C LEU A 247 -1.46 5.05 18.60
N MET A 248 -0.80 4.03 18.07
CA MET A 248 -1.39 3.09 17.11
C MET A 248 -2.55 2.32 17.74
N GLN A 249 -2.41 1.83 18.97
CA GLN A 249 -3.48 1.13 19.68
C GLN A 249 -4.66 2.06 20.03
N ALA A 250 -4.38 3.31 20.39
CA ALA A 250 -5.40 4.26 20.80
C ALA A 250 -6.23 4.83 19.64
N TYR A 251 -5.58 5.12 18.50
CA TYR A 251 -6.19 5.86 17.39
C TYR A 251 -6.14 5.15 16.04
N GLY A 252 -5.43 4.02 15.97
CA GLY A 252 -5.19 3.33 14.72
C GLY A 252 -6.40 2.59 14.17
N GLN A 253 -6.42 2.48 12.85
CA GLN A 253 -7.36 1.67 12.10
C GLN A 253 -6.63 0.56 11.36
N ARG A 254 -7.25 -0.61 11.23
CA ARG A 254 -6.77 -1.74 10.42
C ARG A 254 -7.76 -2.07 9.31
N VAL A 255 -7.22 -2.51 8.18
CA VAL A 255 -8.02 -3.04 7.08
C VAL A 255 -7.21 -4.07 6.30
N GLU A 256 -7.84 -5.19 5.96
CA GLU A 256 -7.32 -6.09 4.95
C GLU A 256 -8.06 -5.81 3.63
N VAL A 257 -7.28 -5.66 2.57
CA VAL A 257 -7.78 -5.58 1.19
C VAL A 257 -7.30 -6.79 0.42
N SER A 258 -8.25 -7.46 -0.21
CA SER A 258 -8.06 -8.64 -1.04
C SER A 258 -8.41 -8.33 -2.49
N GLY A 259 -8.11 -9.24 -3.42
CA GLY A 259 -8.46 -9.07 -4.82
C GLY A 259 -9.93 -8.69 -4.96
N GLN A 260 -10.21 -7.65 -5.75
CA GLN A 260 -11.53 -7.05 -5.93
C GLN A 260 -12.01 -6.16 -4.76
N GLU A 261 -11.09 -5.54 -4.02
CA GLU A 261 -11.43 -4.54 -3.02
C GLU A 261 -10.59 -3.27 -3.19
N ALA A 262 -11.17 -2.13 -2.84
CA ALA A 262 -10.48 -0.86 -2.81
C ALA A 262 -10.57 -0.20 -1.43
N LEU A 263 -9.62 0.68 -1.16
CA LEU A 263 -9.53 1.49 0.03
C LEU A 263 -9.30 2.94 -0.38
N PHE A 264 -10.17 3.81 0.08
CA PHE A 264 -9.91 5.23 0.07
C PHE A 264 -9.07 5.63 1.27
N ILE A 265 -7.95 6.29 1.00
CA ILE A 265 -7.04 6.87 1.99
C ILE A 265 -7.13 8.40 1.82
N PRO A 266 -7.68 9.13 2.81
CA PRO A 266 -7.81 10.57 2.70
C PRO A 266 -6.45 11.27 2.70
N LYS A 267 -6.45 12.51 2.24
CA LYS A 267 -5.26 13.37 2.26
C LYS A 267 -4.63 13.40 3.65
N HIS A 268 -3.30 13.27 3.70
CA HIS A 268 -2.48 13.33 4.92
C HIS A 268 -2.72 12.22 5.95
N TRP A 269 -3.60 11.25 5.69
CA TRP A 269 -3.69 10.08 6.55
C TRP A 269 -2.39 9.28 6.49
N TRP A 270 -1.89 8.96 7.67
CA TRP A 270 -0.72 8.11 7.82
C TRP A 270 -1.11 6.66 7.58
N HIS A 271 -0.29 5.93 6.84
CA HIS A 271 -0.57 4.54 6.54
C HIS A 271 0.72 3.74 6.29
N SER A 272 0.69 2.47 6.69
CA SER A 272 1.71 1.46 6.39
C SER A 272 1.02 0.26 5.76
N VAL A 273 1.70 -0.40 4.83
CA VAL A 273 1.14 -1.46 4.00
C VAL A 273 2.03 -2.69 4.07
N LYS A 274 1.44 -3.86 4.26
CA LYS A 274 2.15 -5.13 4.31
C LYS A 274 1.43 -6.18 3.46
N GLY A 275 2.16 -6.84 2.57
CA GLY A 275 1.68 -8.04 1.88
C GLY A 275 1.41 -9.16 2.87
N VAL A 276 0.30 -9.87 2.69
CA VAL A 276 -0.07 -11.02 3.53
C VAL A 276 -0.49 -12.20 2.66
N GLY A 277 -0.36 -13.41 3.21
CA GLY A 277 -0.66 -14.64 2.48
C GLY A 277 0.50 -15.13 1.62
N ARG A 278 0.19 -15.65 0.44
CA ARG A 278 1.12 -16.32 -0.48
C ARG A 278 0.80 -15.93 -1.92
N GLY A 279 1.75 -16.21 -2.81
CA GLY A 279 1.59 -15.97 -4.24
C GLY A 279 1.83 -14.51 -4.64
N VAL A 280 1.31 -14.18 -5.82
CA VAL A 280 1.44 -12.84 -6.42
C VAL A 280 0.56 -11.85 -5.67
N THR A 281 1.08 -10.66 -5.43
CA THR A 281 0.30 -9.49 -4.99
C THR A 281 0.37 -8.42 -6.06
N ALA A 282 -0.80 -7.86 -6.40
CA ALA A 282 -0.89 -6.76 -7.34
C ALA A 282 -1.89 -5.73 -6.83
N SER A 283 -1.52 -4.46 -6.92
CA SER A 283 -2.35 -3.32 -6.53
C SER A 283 -2.13 -2.18 -7.50
N VAL A 284 -3.16 -1.37 -7.70
CA VAL A 284 -3.07 -0.10 -8.42
C VAL A 284 -3.59 1.00 -7.52
N ASN A 285 -3.06 2.20 -7.66
CA ASN A 285 -3.58 3.32 -6.90
C ASN A 285 -3.54 4.63 -7.69
N TRP A 286 -4.46 5.54 -7.35
CA TRP A 286 -4.59 6.86 -7.97
C TRP A 286 -4.56 7.93 -6.89
N TRP A 287 -3.62 8.86 -7.01
CA TRP A 287 -3.61 10.10 -6.23
C TRP A 287 -4.32 11.20 -7.01
N PHE A 288 -5.32 11.83 -6.42
CA PHE A 288 -6.24 12.72 -7.14
C PHE A 288 -6.64 13.93 -6.30
N ARG A 289 -7.30 14.91 -6.92
CA ARG A 289 -7.76 16.13 -6.24
C ARG A 289 -9.22 16.44 -6.55
#